data_AF-X1Q8X9-F1
#
_entry.id   AF-X1Q8X9-F1
#
_cell.length_a   1.000
_cell.length_b   1.000
_cell.length_c   1.000
_cell.angle_alpha   90.00
_cell.angle_beta   90.00
_cell.angle_gamma   90.00
#
_symmetry.space_group_name_H-M   'P 1'
#
loop_
_entity.id
_entity.type
_entity.pdbx_description
1 polymer ?
#
loop_
_entity_poly.entity_id
_entity_poly.type
_entity_poly.pdbx_seq_one_letter_code
_entity_poly.pdbx_strand_id
1 'polypeptide(L)'
;MHISRLAEEIILWSSAEFNFIELDEAYATASSIMPQKKNPDVAELARGKTGRVYGELMALLTTMKALPLSYNRDMQEDKEGFFDTVDTLLSTSEGISPRLSVTILTAIAKPPLFYRNNIVIVRLTALN
;
A
#
# COMPACT_ATOMS: atom_id res chain seq x y z
N MET A 1 3.67 -0.72 7.50
CA MET A 1 2.48 -0.54 8.38
C MET A 1 1.55 0.57 7.91
N HIS A 2 1.96 1.84 7.79
CA HIS A 2 1.02 2.91 7.41
C HIS A 2 0.42 2.68 6.01
N ILE A 3 1.26 2.32 5.05
CA ILE A 3 0.86 1.99 3.67
C ILE A 3 -0.14 0.83 3.63
N SER A 4 0.03 -0.22 4.45
CA SER A 4 -0.91 -1.35 4.46
C SER A 4 -2.29 -0.99 5.01
N ARG A 5 -2.39 0.03 5.87
CA ARG A 5 -3.69 0.52 6.36
C ARG A 5 -4.43 1.29 5.27
N LEU A 6 -3.71 2.15 4.55
CA LEU A 6 -4.27 2.84 3.38
C LEU A 6 -4.68 1.84 2.29
N ALA A 7 -3.88 0.81 2.05
CA ALA A 7 -4.21 -0.25 1.11
C ALA A 7 -5.51 -0.98 1.48
N GLU A 8 -5.74 -1.27 2.76
CA GLU A 8 -7.00 -1.85 3.25
C GLU A 8 -8.21 -0.96 2.92
N GLU A 9 -8.06 0.35 3.17
CA GLU A 9 -9.10 1.33 2.88
C GLU A 9 -9.41 1.40 1.37
N ILE A 10 -8.38 1.41 0.51
CA ILE A 10 -8.55 1.39 -0.95
C ILE A 10 -9.30 0.13 -1.41
N ILE A 11 -8.92 -1.04 -0.90
CA ILE A 11 -9.58 -2.31 -1.24
C ILE A 11 -11.06 -2.25 -0.86
N LEU A 12 -11.38 -1.81 0.37
CA LEU A 12 -12.76 -1.68 0.83
C LEU A 12 -13.55 -0.65 0.02
N TRP A 13 -12.98 0.52 -0.24
CA TRP A 13 -13.65 1.60 -0.96
C TRP A 13 -13.91 1.27 -2.43
N SER A 14 -13.08 0.41 -3.04
CA SER A 14 -13.23 -0.07 -4.43
C SER A 14 -14.18 -1.27 -4.57
N SER A 15 -14.66 -1.85 -3.46
CA SER A 15 -15.56 -3.00 -3.49
C SER A 15 -16.94 -2.63 -4.05
N ALA A 16 -17.68 -3.62 -4.57
CA ALA A 16 -19.01 -3.39 -5.12
C ALA A 16 -20.04 -2.94 -4.06
N GLU A 17 -19.84 -3.33 -2.80
CA GLU A 17 -20.71 -2.99 -1.67
C GLU A 17 -20.57 -1.52 -1.26
N PHE A 18 -19.34 -0.98 -1.26
CA PHE A 18 -19.07 0.40 -0.89
C PHE A 18 -19.07 1.34 -2.10
N ASN A 19 -18.31 0.99 -3.14
CA ASN A 19 -18.22 1.70 -4.41
C ASN A 19 -17.97 3.22 -4.23
N PHE A 20 -17.06 3.59 -3.33
CA PHE A 20 -16.71 4.98 -3.02
C PHE A 20 -15.67 5.56 -3.97
N ILE A 21 -14.80 4.70 -4.50
CA ILE A 21 -13.74 5.07 -5.44
C ILE A 21 -13.78 4.14 -6.66
N GLU A 22 -13.40 4.68 -7.81
CA GLU A 22 -13.12 3.89 -9.00
C GLU A 22 -11.60 3.88 -9.25
N LEU A 23 -11.06 2.70 -9.52
CA LEU A 23 -9.64 2.53 -9.82
C LEU A 23 -9.37 2.73 -11.32
N ASP A 24 -8.24 3.35 -11.62
CA ASP A 24 -7.72 3.44 -12.97
C ASP A 24 -7.18 2.06 -13.42
N GLU A 25 -7.32 1.75 -14.71
CA GLU A 25 -6.88 0.48 -15.30
C GLU A 25 -5.37 0.25 -15.16
N ALA A 26 -4.57 1.31 -15.02
CA ALA A 26 -3.14 1.19 -14.76
C ALA A 26 -2.82 0.57 -13.38
N TYR A 27 -3.76 0.59 -12.43
CA TYR A 27 -3.56 0.15 -11.03
C TYR A 27 -4.47 -1.00 -10.63
N ALA A 28 -5.28 -1.51 -11.55
CA ALA A 28 -6.22 -2.58 -11.31
C ALA A 28 -6.29 -3.53 -12.51
N THR A 29 -6.28 -4.83 -12.25
CA THR A 29 -6.54 -5.81 -13.31
C THR A 29 -8.05 -5.96 -13.49
N ALA A 30 -8.51 -5.84 -14.75
CA ALA A 30 -9.89 -6.14 -15.11
C ALA A 30 -10.06 -7.61 -15.50
N SER A 31 -11.20 -8.21 -15.17
CA SER A 31 -11.56 -9.54 -15.67
C SER A 31 -11.99 -9.47 -17.13
N SER A 32 -11.54 -10.44 -17.95
CA SER A 32 -11.99 -10.57 -19.35
C SER A 32 -13.47 -10.91 -19.49
N ILE A 33 -14.10 -11.48 -18.46
CA ILE A 33 -15.52 -11.87 -18.44
C ILE A 33 -16.40 -10.75 -17.84
N MET A 34 -15.86 -9.97 -16.90
CA MET A 34 -16.59 -8.94 -16.17
C MET A 34 -15.83 -7.61 -16.23
N PRO A 35 -16.10 -6.76 -17.25
CA PRO A 35 -15.38 -5.50 -17.47
C PRO A 35 -15.52 -4.51 -16.30
N GLN A 36 -16.66 -4.52 -15.59
CA GLN A 36 -16.89 -3.67 -14.42
C GLN A 36 -16.12 -4.13 -13.16
N LYS A 37 -15.58 -5.35 -13.15
CA LYS A 37 -14.86 -5.89 -12.00
C LYS A 37 -13.37 -5.54 -12.13
N LYS A 38 -12.96 -4.49 -11.44
CA LYS A 38 -11.56 -4.05 -11.30
C LYS A 38 -10.99 -4.57 -9.98
N ASN A 39 -9.90 -5.33 -10.02
CA ASN A 39 -9.26 -5.87 -8.82
C ASN A 39 -8.17 -4.92 -8.30
N PRO A 40 -8.16 -4.56 -7.01
CA PRO A 40 -7.16 -3.65 -6.42
C PRO A 40 -5.80 -4.33 -6.16
N ASP A 41 -5.21 -5.00 -7.16
CA ASP A 41 -4.04 -5.87 -6.98
C ASP A 41 -2.83 -5.13 -6.38
N VAL A 42 -2.62 -3.87 -6.77
CA VAL A 42 -1.52 -3.04 -6.25
C VAL A 42 -1.66 -2.82 -4.75
N ALA A 43 -2.88 -2.54 -4.27
CA ALA A 43 -3.17 -2.38 -2.85
C ALA A 43 -3.05 -3.72 -2.10
N GLU A 44 -3.51 -4.82 -2.70
CA GLU A 44 -3.36 -6.15 -2.11
C GLU A 44 -1.89 -6.54 -1.92
N LEU A 45 -1.07 -6.33 -2.95
CA LEU A 45 0.37 -6.56 -2.89
C LEU A 45 1.05 -5.67 -1.86
N ALA A 46 0.69 -4.39 -1.79
CA ALA A 46 1.23 -3.47 -0.79
C ALA A 46 0.92 -3.90 0.65
N ARG A 47 -0.29 -4.42 0.89
CA ARG A 47 -0.69 -4.98 2.17
C ARG A 47 0.17 -6.20 2.51
N GLY A 48 0.35 -7.12 1.56
CA GLY A 48 1.18 -8.33 1.74
C GLY A 48 2.67 -8.02 1.98
N LYS A 49 3.25 -7.08 1.22
CA LYS A 49 4.65 -6.67 1.32
C LYS A 49 5.05 -6.10 2.69
N THR A 50 4.09 -5.66 3.51
CA THR A 50 4.38 -5.28 4.90
C THR A 50 4.93 -6.45 5.73
N GLY A 51 4.48 -7.68 5.47
CA GLY A 51 5.01 -8.87 6.13
C GLY A 51 6.48 -9.13 5.79
N ARG A 52 6.87 -8.91 4.53
CA ARG A 52 8.26 -9.02 4.06
C ARG A 52 9.19 -8.08 4.83
N VAL A 53 8.84 -6.80 4.91
CA VAL A 53 9.62 -5.78 5.64
C VAL A 53 9.78 -6.13 7.13
N TYR A 54 8.73 -6.65 7.77
CA TYR A 54 8.86 -7.12 9.16
C TYR A 54 9.77 -8.35 9.29
N GLY A 55 9.75 -9.25 8.29
CA GLY A 55 10.66 -10.38 8.22
C GLY A 55 12.12 -9.92 8.22
N GLU A 56 12.47 -8.97 7.36
CA GLU A 56 13.83 -8.43 7.27
C GLU A 56 14.28 -7.74 8.57
N LEU A 57 13.38 -7.00 9.23
CA LEU A 57 13.68 -6.41 10.54
C LEU A 57 14.00 -7.48 11.59
N MET A 58 13.20 -8.55 11.66
CA MET A 58 13.41 -9.62 12.62
C MET A 58 14.68 -10.41 12.32
N ALA A 59 15.02 -10.61 11.03
CA ALA A 59 16.28 -11.20 10.61
C ALA A 59 17.46 -10.36 11.11
N LEU A 60 17.48 -9.05 10.81
CA LEU A 60 18.54 -8.14 11.22
C LEU A 60 18.73 -8.10 12.75
N LEU A 61 17.63 -7.97 13.51
CA LEU A 61 17.68 -7.99 14.97
C LEU A 61 18.27 -9.29 15.53
N THR A 62 18.00 -10.41 14.86
CA THR A 62 18.51 -11.74 15.25
C THR A 62 19.99 -11.89 14.91
N THR A 63 20.42 -11.42 13.74
CA THR A 63 21.84 -11.38 13.34
C THR A 63 22.67 -10.56 14.31
N MET A 64 22.15 -9.42 14.76
CA MET A 64 22.86 -8.50 15.67
C MET A 64 22.83 -8.95 17.13
N LYS A 65 22.00 -9.93 17.47
CA LYS A 65 21.80 -10.37 18.86
C LYS A 65 23.08 -10.99 19.42
N ALA A 66 23.57 -10.40 20.52
CA ALA A 66 24.69 -10.92 21.31
C ALA A 66 26.01 -11.07 20.55
N LEU A 67 26.23 -10.28 19.48
CA LEU A 67 27.54 -10.17 18.86
C LEU A 67 28.52 -9.49 19.84
N PRO A 68 29.70 -10.07 20.09
CA PRO A 68 30.75 -9.39 20.84
C PRO A 68 31.25 -8.19 20.03
N LEU A 69 31.79 -7.17 20.71
CA LEU A 69 32.51 -6.09 20.01
C LEU A 69 33.86 -6.63 19.49
N SER A 70 34.39 -6.22 18.35
CA SER A 70 33.97 -5.14 17.43
C SER A 70 33.38 -5.67 16.12
N TYR A 71 34.09 -5.56 14.98
CA TYR A 71 33.58 -6.05 13.69
C TYR A 71 33.55 -7.59 13.61
N ASN A 72 32.37 -8.12 13.30
CA ASN A 72 32.13 -9.55 13.05
C ASN A 72 31.71 -9.77 11.60
N ARG A 73 32.10 -10.90 11.01
CA ARG A 73 31.75 -11.23 9.62
C ARG A 73 30.25 -11.48 9.42
N ASP A 74 29.56 -11.87 10.48
CA ASP A 74 28.10 -11.99 10.59
C ASP A 74 27.39 -10.70 10.17
N MET A 75 28.03 -9.53 10.38
CA MET A 75 27.50 -8.24 9.95
C MET A 75 27.41 -8.08 8.43
N GLN A 76 27.88 -9.04 7.62
CA GLN A 76 27.68 -8.98 6.16
C GLN A 76 26.23 -9.22 5.75
N GLU A 77 25.46 -9.93 6.58
CA GLU A 77 24.04 -10.23 6.37
C GLU A 77 23.13 -8.99 6.52
N ASP A 78 23.69 -7.82 6.86
CA ASP A 78 22.93 -6.59 7.04
C ASP A 78 22.40 -6.00 5.73
N LYS A 79 23.09 -6.23 4.61
CA LYS A 79 22.82 -5.54 3.34
C LYS A 79 21.63 -6.10 2.59
N GLU A 80 21.52 -7.42 2.50
CA GLU A 80 20.54 -8.07 1.62
C GLU A 80 19.12 -7.67 2.03
N GLY A 81 18.77 -7.87 3.30
CA GLY A 81 17.47 -7.48 3.84
C GLY A 81 17.23 -5.97 3.85
N PHE A 82 18.28 -5.17 4.03
CA PHE A 82 18.17 -3.71 3.97
C PHE A 82 17.83 -3.21 2.56
N PHE A 83 18.58 -3.65 1.54
CA PHE A 83 18.33 -3.23 0.16
C PHE A 83 16.98 -3.74 -0.34
N ASP A 84 16.62 -4.98 -0.02
CA ASP A 84 15.31 -5.52 -0.36
C ASP A 84 14.16 -4.74 0.31
N THR A 85 14.35 -4.30 1.55
CA THR A 85 13.38 -3.43 2.24
C THR A 85 13.24 -2.08 1.55
N VAL A 86 14.35 -1.47 1.12
CA VAL A 86 14.34 -0.19 0.39
C VAL A 86 13.60 -0.33 -0.94
N ASP A 87 13.94 -1.34 -1.74
CA ASP A 87 13.29 -1.60 -3.03
C ASP A 87 11.80 -1.90 -2.87
N THR A 88 11.45 -2.67 -1.83
CA THR A 88 10.06 -2.95 -1.47
C THR A 88 9.32 -1.67 -1.09
N LEU A 89 9.92 -0.81 -0.26
CA LEU A 89 9.28 0.42 0.19
C LEU A 89 9.08 1.41 -0.97
N LEU A 90 10.12 1.62 -1.80
CA LEU A 90 10.05 2.52 -2.96
C LEU A 90 9.00 2.04 -3.95
N SER A 91 9.07 0.78 -4.40
CA SER A 91 8.10 0.22 -5.35
C SER A 91 6.67 0.25 -4.83
N THR A 92 6.47 0.01 -3.53
CA THR A 92 5.13 0.05 -2.93
C THR A 92 4.63 1.49 -2.78
N SER A 93 5.52 2.42 -2.42
CA SER A 93 5.17 3.83 -2.32
C SER A 93 4.80 4.41 -3.68
N GLU A 94 5.52 4.09 -4.74
CA GLU A 94 5.21 4.51 -6.11
C GLU A 94 3.93 3.87 -6.63
N GLY A 95 3.74 2.56 -6.38
CA GLY A 95 2.53 1.84 -6.78
C GLY A 95 1.26 2.38 -6.11
N ILE A 96 1.34 2.80 -4.85
CA ILE A 96 0.24 3.46 -4.13
C ILE A 96 0.18 4.98 -4.36
N SER A 97 1.26 5.57 -4.85
CA SER A 97 1.37 7.00 -5.15
C SER A 97 1.25 7.32 -6.64
N PRO A 98 0.28 6.78 -7.39
CA PRO A 98 0.05 7.39 -8.66
C PRO A 98 -0.66 8.72 -8.43
N ARG A 99 -0.79 9.49 -9.49
CA ARG A 99 -1.83 10.50 -9.59
C ARG A 99 -3.17 9.79 -9.40
N LEU A 100 -3.53 9.53 -8.14
CA LEU A 100 -4.82 9.06 -7.68
C LEU A 100 -5.75 10.23 -8.01
N SER A 101 -6.09 10.36 -9.28
CA SER A 101 -7.38 10.83 -9.74
C SER A 101 -8.38 9.80 -9.25
N VAL A 102 -8.50 9.69 -7.91
CA VAL A 102 -9.71 9.24 -7.27
C VAL A 102 -10.72 10.25 -7.75
N THR A 103 -11.40 9.90 -8.84
CA THR A 103 -12.66 10.54 -9.16
C THR A 103 -13.56 10.10 -8.03
N ILE A 104 -13.61 10.90 -6.96
CA ILE A 104 -14.60 10.75 -5.93
C ILE A 104 -15.91 10.89 -6.70
N LEU A 105 -16.60 9.77 -6.92
CA LEU A 105 -18.00 9.80 -7.28
C LEU A 105 -18.64 10.48 -6.09
N THR A 106 -18.91 11.78 -6.24
CA THR A 106 -19.54 12.60 -5.20
C THR A 106 -20.92 12.01 -4.99
N ALA A 107 -21.02 10.99 -4.15
CA ALA A 107 -22.27 10.41 -3.70
C ALA A 107 -22.88 11.40 -2.70
N ILE A 108 -23.43 12.48 -3.24
CA ILE A 108 -24.39 13.34 -2.53
C ILE A 108 -25.71 12.55 -2.27
N ALA A 109 -25.78 11.28 -2.69
CA ALA A 109 -27.01 10.49 -2.71
C ALA A 109 -26.92 9.12 -2.00
N LYS A 110 -26.22 9.00 -0.85
CA LYS A 110 -26.52 7.91 0.12
C LYS A 110 -25.96 8.14 1.54
N PRO A 111 -26.72 8.80 2.45
CA PRO A 111 -26.48 8.69 3.90
C PRO A 111 -27.49 7.69 4.54
N PRO A 112 -27.32 7.21 5.80
CA PRO A 112 -26.33 7.60 6.81
C PRO A 112 -25.70 6.39 7.54
N LEU A 113 -24.40 6.12 7.36
CA LEU A 113 -23.61 5.45 8.39
C LEU A 113 -22.31 6.22 8.57
N PHE A 114 -22.32 7.02 9.63
CA PHE A 114 -21.20 7.76 10.19
C PHE A 114 -19.89 6.96 10.16
N TYR A 115 -18.82 7.57 9.65
CA TYR A 115 -17.54 7.56 10.36
C TYR A 115 -16.98 8.98 10.43
N ARG A 116 -17.05 9.54 11.64
CA ARG A 116 -16.25 10.68 12.08
C ARG A 116 -14.78 10.24 12.10
N ASN A 117 -13.95 10.90 11.30
CA ASN A 117 -12.69 11.53 11.71
C ASN A 117 -11.82 11.74 10.45
N ASN A 118 -11.82 12.99 9.97
CA ASN A 118 -10.75 13.66 9.24
C ASN A 118 -9.90 12.81 8.27
N ILE A 119 -10.43 12.52 7.09
CA ILE A 119 -9.62 12.53 5.87
C ILE A 119 -10.42 13.27 4.80
N VAL A 120 -10.16 14.58 4.68
CA VAL A 120 -10.51 15.33 3.47
C VAL A 120 -9.40 15.01 2.47
N ILE A 121 -9.66 14.08 1.53
CA ILE A 121 -8.75 13.88 0.40
C ILE A 121 -8.91 15.11 -0.51
N VAL A 122 -8.00 16.07 -0.32
CA VAL A 122 -7.91 17.30 -1.11
C VAL A 122 -7.58 16.93 -2.55
N ARG A 123 -8.44 17.37 -3.46
CA ARG A 123 -8.20 17.38 -4.91
C ARG A 123 -6.95 18.22 -5.21
N LEU A 124 -5.79 17.59 -5.38
CA LEU A 124 -4.64 18.23 -6.03
C LEU A 124 -4.86 18.20 -7.54
N THR A 125 -5.73 19.09 -8.02
CA THR A 125 -5.65 19.58 -9.40
C THR A 125 -4.53 20.62 -9.45
N ALA A 126 -3.35 20.22 -9.90
CA ALA A 126 -2.46 21.09 -10.66
C ALA A 126 -2.59 20.61 -12.11
N LEU A 127 -3.42 21.22 -12.96
CA LEU A 127 -3.07 22.36 -13.81
C LEU A 127 -1.64 22.29 -14.35
N ASN A 128 -1.57 21.88 -15.63
CA ASN A 128 -0.43 21.74 -16.55
C ASN A 128 0.41 20.47 -16.43
#